data_AF-A0A9E4KEF1-F1
#
_entry.id   AF-A0A9E4KEF1-F1
#
_cell.length_a   1.000
_cell.length_b   1.000
_cell.length_c   1.000
_cell.angle_alpha   90.00
_cell.angle_beta   90.00
_cell.angle_gamma   90.00
#
_symmetry.space_group_name_H-M   'P 1'
#
loop_
_entity.id
_entity.type
_entity.pdbx_description
1 polymer ?
#
loop_
_entity_poly.entity_id
_entity_poly.type
_entity_poly.pdbx_seq_one_letter_code
_entity_poly.pdbx_strand_id
1 'polypeptide(L)'
;ILCIVTIFIVNRLDKSRLGRAWAAMREDETVAECMGVNIVYTKLSAFAFGAAWAGFGGVVFSAKQTFISPESFTFFESVIILCMVVLGGMASIPGVMLGAFILTVLPEVLRELTLFRPMLLGGAMVLMMVLRPQG
;
A
#
# COMPACT_ATOMS: atom_id res chain seq x y z
N ILE A 1 2.06 17.78 -0.44
CA ILE A 1 3.03 17.91 -1.57
C ILE A 1 3.53 16.53 -2.00
N LEU A 2 4.19 15.76 -1.13
CA LEU A 2 4.70 14.43 -1.48
C LEU A 2 3.62 13.49 -2.04
N CYS A 3 2.44 13.41 -1.42
CA CYS A 3 1.33 12.59 -1.95
C CYS A 3 0.90 12.99 -3.37
N ILE A 4 0.97 14.27 -3.73
CA ILE A 4 0.59 14.75 -5.07
C ILE A 4 1.65 14.33 -6.09
N VAL A 5 2.93 14.49 -5.72
CA VAL A 5 4.05 14.05 -6.55
C VAL A 5 4.01 12.54 -6.77
N THR A 6 3.72 11.76 -5.72
CA THR A 6 3.62 10.30 -5.85
C THR A 6 2.47 9.88 -6.75
N ILE A 7 1.28 10.46 -6.59
CA ILE A 7 0.14 10.21 -7.47
C ILE A 7 0.46 10.57 -8.93
N PHE A 8 1.13 11.70 -9.16
CA PHE A 8 1.52 12.10 -10.51
C PHE A 8 2.47 11.09 -11.16
N ILE A 9 3.50 10.64 -10.44
CA ILE A 9 4.48 9.69 -10.95
C ILE A 9 3.82 8.33 -11.21
N VAL A 10 2.99 7.83 -10.29
CA VAL A 10 2.28 6.56 -10.45
C VAL A 10 1.33 6.61 -11.66
N ASN A 11 0.55 7.67 -11.81
CA ASN A 11 -0.33 7.83 -12.98
C ASN A 11 0.43 7.91 -14.31
N ARG A 12 1.63 8.49 -14.31
CA ARG A 12 2.48 8.54 -15.50
C ARG A 12 3.08 7.18 -15.81
N LEU A 13 3.46 6.43 -14.78
CA LEU A 13 4.05 5.10 -14.88
C LEU A 13 3.03 4.07 -15.38
N ASP A 14 1.78 4.14 -14.92
CA ASP A 14 0.68 3.28 -15.36
C ASP A 14 0.42 3.42 -16.88
N LYS A 15 0.46 4.65 -17.39
CA LYS A 15 0.35 4.95 -18.83
C LYS A 15 1.60 4.63 -19.65
N SER A 16 2.71 4.23 -19.02
CA SER A 16 3.97 3.94 -19.69
C SER A 16 4.00 2.51 -20.26
N ARG A 17 5.07 2.17 -20.99
CA ARG A 17 5.28 0.79 -21.50
C ARG A 17 5.46 -0.20 -20.36
N LEU A 18 6.12 0.20 -19.26
CA LEU A 18 6.35 -0.64 -18.08
C LEU A 18 5.03 -0.93 -17.34
N GLY A 19 4.18 0.08 -17.16
CA GLY A 19 2.86 -0.10 -16.52
C GLY A 19 1.98 -1.10 -17.30
N ARG A 20 1.95 -1.00 -18.62
CA ARG A 20 1.24 -1.97 -19.48
C ARG A 20 1.80 -3.39 -19.39
N ALA A 21 3.13 -3.53 -19.28
CA ALA A 21 3.76 -4.83 -19.10
C ALA A 21 3.41 -5.45 -17.74
N TRP A 22 3.35 -4.64 -16.67
CA TRP A 22 2.90 -5.09 -15.36
C TRP A 22 1.43 -5.48 -15.34
N ALA A 23 0.58 -4.74 -16.04
CA ALA A 23 -0.84 -5.07 -16.18
C ALA A 23 -1.05 -6.41 -16.90
N ALA A 24 -0.36 -6.63 -18.02
CA ALA A 24 -0.42 -7.88 -18.77
C ALA A 24 0.05 -9.09 -17.92
N MET A 25 1.16 -8.93 -17.20
CA MET A 25 1.68 -9.95 -16.30
C MET A 25 0.73 -10.25 -15.12
N ARG A 26 -0.07 -9.26 -14.68
CA ARG A 26 -1.06 -9.43 -13.60
C ARG A 26 -2.26 -10.27 -14.04
N GLU A 27 -2.61 -10.26 -15.32
CA GLU A 27 -3.73 -11.04 -15.86
C GLU A 27 -3.34 -12.50 -16.08
N ASP A 28 -2.28 -12.75 -16.85
CA ASP A 28 -1.73 -14.08 -17.05
C ASP A 28 -0.24 -14.00 -17.41
N GLU A 29 0.60 -14.55 -16.53
CA GLU A 29 2.04 -14.60 -16.70
C GLU A 29 2.46 -15.43 -17.93
N THR A 30 1.77 -16.56 -18.17
CA THR A 30 2.09 -17.48 -19.26
C THR A 30 1.77 -16.83 -20.61
N VAL A 31 0.63 -16.13 -20.70
CA VAL A 31 0.24 -15.39 -21.92
C VAL A 31 1.20 -14.23 -22.16
N ALA A 32 1.61 -13.50 -21.13
CA ALA A 32 2.57 -12.41 -21.26
C ALA A 32 3.93 -12.90 -21.81
N GLU A 33 4.39 -14.08 -21.38
CA GLU A 33 5.61 -14.71 -21.91
C GLU A 33 5.49 -15.05 -23.39
N CYS A 34 4.38 -15.68 -23.79
CA CYS A 34 4.12 -16.02 -25.19
C CYS A 34 4.05 -14.77 -26.09
N MET A 35 3.64 -13.62 -25.54
CA MET A 35 3.59 -12.33 -26.24
C MET A 35 4.95 -11.60 -26.28
N GLY A 36 6.03 -12.25 -25.82
CA GLY A 36 7.40 -11.72 -25.88
C GLY A 36 7.76 -10.77 -24.73
N VAL A 37 6.96 -10.71 -23.66
CA VAL A 37 7.30 -9.94 -22.46
C VAL A 37 8.29 -10.76 -21.61
N ASN A 38 9.43 -10.17 -21.29
CA ASN A 38 10.37 -10.80 -20.38
C ASN A 38 9.84 -10.71 -18.94
N ILE A 39 9.30 -11.83 -18.42
CA ILE A 39 8.70 -11.88 -17.09
C ILE A 39 9.71 -11.54 -16.00
N VAL A 40 10.94 -12.04 -16.09
CA VAL A 40 11.96 -11.87 -15.04
C VAL A 40 12.26 -10.39 -14.80
N TYR A 41 12.59 -9.65 -15.87
CA TYR A 41 12.83 -8.20 -15.77
C TYR A 41 11.56 -7.43 -15.37
N THR A 42 10.40 -7.87 -15.84
CA THR A 42 9.12 -7.23 -15.53
C THR A 42 8.75 -7.39 -14.05
N LYS A 43 8.96 -8.56 -13.44
CA LYS A 43 8.81 -8.80 -11.99
C LYS A 43 9.85 -8.04 -11.17
N LEU A 44 11.12 -8.11 -11.56
CA LEU A 44 12.20 -7.40 -10.86
C LEU A 44 11.98 -5.88 -10.86
N SER A 45 11.54 -5.32 -11.99
CA SER A 45 11.21 -3.89 -12.06
C SER A 45 10.04 -3.53 -11.15
N ALA A 46 8.95 -4.32 -11.13
CA ALA A 46 7.82 -4.08 -10.23
C ALA A 46 8.26 -4.09 -8.75
N PHE A 47 9.07 -5.09 -8.36
CA PHE A 47 9.61 -5.17 -7.00
C PHE A 47 10.55 -4.01 -6.66
N ALA A 48 11.47 -3.67 -7.57
CA ALA A 48 12.42 -2.57 -7.36
C ALA A 48 11.71 -1.22 -7.24
N PHE A 49 10.69 -0.95 -8.07
CA PHE A 49 9.89 0.27 -7.97
C PHE A 49 9.10 0.33 -6.66
N GLY A 50 8.49 -0.78 -6.22
CA GLY A 50 7.80 -0.86 -4.94
C GLY A 50 8.74 -0.60 -3.75
N ALA A 51 9.90 -1.26 -3.74
CA ALA A 51 10.91 -1.09 -2.70
C ALA A 51 11.49 0.33 -2.67
N ALA A 52 11.73 0.93 -3.84
CA ALA A 52 12.20 2.32 -3.94
C ALA A 52 11.18 3.31 -3.35
N TRP A 53 9.88 3.10 -3.59
CA TRP A 53 8.83 3.96 -3.06
C TRP A 53 8.65 3.80 -1.54
N ALA A 54 8.72 2.57 -1.04
CA ALA A 54 8.70 2.29 0.39
C ALA A 54 9.90 2.93 1.11
N GLY A 55 11.09 2.81 0.52
CA GLY A 55 12.31 3.44 1.02
C GLY A 55 12.23 4.97 1.02
N PHE A 56 11.72 5.57 -0.04
CA PHE A 56 11.50 7.02 -0.12
C PHE A 56 10.57 7.52 0.99
N GLY A 57 9.47 6.81 1.24
CA GLY A 57 8.56 7.10 2.35
C GLY A 57 9.24 7.01 3.71
N GLY A 58 10.05 5.96 3.93
CA GLY A 58 10.81 5.77 5.17
C GLY A 58 11.85 6.86 5.42
N VAL A 59 12.61 7.28 4.41
CA VAL A 59 13.60 8.36 4.54
C VAL A 59 12.93 9.68 4.92
N VAL A 60 11.79 10.00 4.30
CA VAL A 60 11.01 11.19 4.65
C VAL A 60 10.47 11.11 6.07
N PHE A 61 9.96 9.95 6.48
CA PHE A 61 9.45 9.73 7.83
C PHE A 61 10.55 9.94 8.88
N SER A 62 11.72 9.31 8.69
CA SER A 62 12.87 9.48 9.58
C SER A 62 13.41 10.91 9.62
N ALA A 63 13.37 11.64 8.49
CA ALA A 63 13.76 13.05 8.46
C ALA A 63 12.79 13.96 9.25
N LYS A 64 11.54 13.54 9.45
CA LYS A 64 10.54 14.25 10.27
C LYS A 64 10.56 13.83 11.73
N GLN A 65 10.83 12.55 12.00
CA GLN A 65 10.95 12.00 13.33
C GLN A 65 12.38 12.21 13.84
N THR A 66 12.64 13.32 14.54
CA THR A 66 13.98 13.67 15.07
C THR A 66 14.59 12.60 15.99
N PHE A 67 13.76 11.70 16.53
CA PHE A 67 14.16 10.58 17.35
C PHE A 67 13.47 9.29 16.88
N ILE A 68 14.26 8.26 16.60
CA ILE A 68 13.79 6.94 16.18
C ILE A 68 14.00 5.96 17.33
N SER A 69 12.89 5.50 17.91
CA SER A 69 12.91 4.42 18.90
C SER A 69 12.45 3.09 18.27
N PRO A 70 13.05 1.94 18.65
CA PRO A 70 12.59 0.62 18.18
C PRO A 70 11.14 0.32 18.55
N GLU A 71 10.65 0.94 19.63
CA GLU A 71 9.26 0.84 20.09
C GLU A 71 8.25 1.44 19.11
N SER A 72 8.70 2.30 18.18
CA SER A 72 7.84 2.85 17.11
C SER A 72 7.68 1.91 15.92
N PHE A 73 8.50 0.85 15.82
CA PHE A 73 8.53 -0.09 14.70
C PHE A 73 8.13 -1.49 15.17
N THR A 74 6.97 -1.59 15.81
CA THR A 74 6.44 -2.89 16.25
C THR A 74 5.79 -3.65 15.09
N PHE A 75 5.64 -4.97 15.27
CA PHE A 75 4.90 -5.81 14.32
C PHE A 75 3.49 -5.28 14.05
N PHE A 76 2.83 -4.75 15.07
CA PHE A 76 1.48 -4.19 14.94
C PHE A 76 1.43 -2.98 13.99
N GLU A 77 2.44 -2.11 13.99
CA GLU A 77 2.49 -0.98 13.05
C GLU A 77 2.63 -1.44 11.60
N SER A 78 3.48 -2.44 11.33
CA SER A 78 3.60 -3.04 9.99
C SER A 78 2.28 -3.64 9.51
N VAL A 79 1.54 -4.30 10.41
CA VAL A 79 0.21 -4.83 10.11
C VAL A 79 -0.78 -3.70 9.80
N ILE A 80 -0.79 -2.62 10.59
CA ILE A 80 -1.66 -1.46 10.35
C ILE A 80 -1.40 -0.85 8.98
N ILE A 81 -0.14 -0.67 8.57
CA ILE A 81 0.22 -0.15 7.25
C ILE A 81 -0.29 -1.09 6.13
N LEU A 82 -0.14 -2.40 6.30
CA LEU A 82 -0.69 -3.38 5.35
C LEU A 82 -2.23 -3.29 5.28
N CYS A 83 -2.88 -3.17 6.44
CA CYS A 83 -4.33 -3.00 6.54
C CYS A 83 -4.82 -1.75 5.82
N MET A 84 -4.09 -0.62 5.87
CA MET A 84 -4.46 0.61 5.15
C MET A 84 -4.56 0.38 3.64
N VAL A 85 -3.63 -0.39 3.08
CA VAL A 85 -3.60 -0.69 1.64
C VAL A 85 -4.68 -1.71 1.26
N VAL A 86 -4.86 -2.75 2.08
CA VAL A 86 -5.88 -3.78 1.84
C VAL A 86 -7.28 -3.17 1.94
N LEU A 87 -7.55 -2.35 2.96
CA LEU A 87 -8.84 -1.69 3.18
C LEU A 87 -9.18 -0.68 2.08
N GLY A 88 -8.16 -0.08 1.45
CA GLY A 88 -8.35 0.82 0.33
C GLY A 88 -8.44 0.16 -1.04
N GLY A 89 -8.13 -1.14 -1.15
CA GLY A 89 -8.11 -1.88 -2.41
C GLY A 89 -6.79 -1.73 -3.18
N MET A 90 -6.19 -2.87 -3.56
CA MET A 90 -4.83 -2.96 -4.13
C MET A 90 -4.63 -2.24 -5.47
N ALA A 91 -5.70 -1.85 -6.18
CA ALA A 91 -5.64 -1.24 -7.51
C ALA A 91 -6.21 0.20 -7.56
N SER A 92 -6.67 0.77 -6.43
CA SER A 92 -7.36 2.05 -6.41
C SER A 92 -6.61 3.10 -5.57
N ILE A 93 -5.95 4.04 -6.23
CA ILE A 93 -5.31 5.20 -5.58
C ILE A 93 -6.28 5.96 -4.63
N PRO A 94 -7.51 6.34 -5.05
CA PRO A 94 -8.42 7.04 -4.13
C PRO A 94 -8.92 6.13 -3.00
N GLY A 95 -9.03 4.82 -3.24
CA GLY A 95 -9.40 3.86 -2.21
C GLY A 95 -8.33 3.73 -1.12
N VAL A 96 -7.04 3.59 -1.49
CA VAL A 96 -5.91 3.57 -0.54
C VAL A 96 -5.84 4.87 0.27
N MET A 97 -6.11 6.02 -0.34
CA MET A 97 -6.17 7.30 0.40
C MET A 97 -7.29 7.33 1.44
N LEU A 98 -8.48 6.83 1.09
CA LEU A 98 -9.60 6.70 2.04
C LEU A 98 -9.28 5.68 3.14
N GLY A 99 -8.67 4.55 2.79
CA GLY A 99 -8.29 3.51 3.75
C GLY A 99 -7.26 4.00 4.77
N ALA A 100 -6.24 4.72 4.31
CA ALA A 100 -5.27 5.39 5.17
C ALA A 100 -5.96 6.42 6.08
N PHE A 101 -6.82 7.28 5.54
CA PHE A 101 -7.53 8.29 6.31
C PHE A 101 -8.42 7.66 7.42
N ILE A 102 -9.20 6.65 7.07
CA ILE A 102 -10.08 5.95 8.01
C ILE A 102 -9.25 5.30 9.12
N LEU A 103 -8.20 4.54 8.77
CA LEU A 103 -7.39 3.85 9.77
C LEU A 103 -6.45 4.76 10.56
N THR A 104 -6.22 6.00 10.13
CA THR A 104 -5.56 7.02 10.97
C THR A 104 -6.56 7.68 11.92
N VAL A 105 -7.74 8.07 11.46
CA VAL A 105 -8.73 8.79 12.29
C VAL A 105 -9.42 7.87 13.30
N LEU A 106 -9.74 6.65 12.90
CA LEU A 106 -10.43 5.67 13.74
C LEU A 106 -9.72 5.41 15.08
N PRO A 107 -8.41 5.08 15.12
CA PRO A 107 -7.70 4.90 16.39
C PRO A 107 -7.54 6.18 17.20
N GLU A 108 -7.52 7.35 16.55
CA GLU A 108 -7.43 8.65 17.23
C GLU A 108 -8.73 8.98 17.99
N VAL A 109 -9.90 8.65 17.40
CA VAL A 109 -11.21 8.78 18.05
C VAL A 109 -11.40 7.73 19.14
N LEU A 110 -10.85 6.54 18.95
CA LEU A 110 -10.92 5.43 19.93
C LEU A 110 -9.81 5.49 20.98
N ARG A 111 -9.09 6.62 21.11
CA ARG A 111 -7.93 6.77 22.00
C ARG A 111 -8.25 6.45 23.47
N GLU A 112 -9.50 6.62 23.89
CA GLU A 112 -9.93 6.34 25.27
C GLU A 112 -10.19 4.84 25.55
N LEU A 113 -10.33 4.00 24.52
CA LEU A 113 -10.61 2.56 24.62
C LEU A 113 -9.37 1.72 24.24
N THR A 114 -8.26 1.94 24.94
CA THR A 114 -6.95 1.32 24.66
C THR A 114 -6.97 -0.21 24.62
N LEU A 115 -7.84 -0.87 25.39
CA LEU A 115 -7.96 -2.34 25.45
C LEU A 115 -8.67 -2.97 24.23
N PHE A 116 -9.63 -2.28 23.62
CA PHE A 116 -10.43 -2.84 22.50
C PHE A 116 -9.90 -2.46 21.11
N ARG A 117 -8.89 -1.58 21.05
CA ARG A 117 -8.31 -1.06 19.79
C ARG A 117 -7.91 -2.15 18.78
N PRO A 118 -7.10 -3.17 19.11
CA PRO A 118 -6.70 -4.20 18.13
C PRO A 118 -7.87 -5.09 17.68
N MET A 119 -8.84 -5.33 18.56
CA MET A 119 -10.00 -6.16 18.27
C MET A 119 -11.00 -5.45 17.34
N LEU A 120 -11.19 -4.15 17.51
CA LEU A 120 -12.02 -3.31 16.62
C LEU A 120 -11.35 -3.11 15.25
N LEU A 121 -10.04 -2.92 15.20
CA LEU A 121 -9.27 -2.86 13.94
C LEU A 121 -9.38 -4.17 13.14
N GLY A 122 -9.21 -5.33 13.82
CA GLY A 122 -9.41 -6.64 13.21
C GLY A 122 -10.85 -6.85 12.74
N GLY A 123 -11.84 -6.44 13.54
CA GLY A 123 -13.26 -6.49 13.16
C GLY A 123 -13.59 -5.62 11.95
N ALA A 124 -13.05 -4.41 11.87
CA ALA A 124 -13.23 -3.52 10.73
C ALA A 124 -12.61 -4.11 9.44
N MET A 125 -11.44 -4.76 9.56
CA MET A 125 -10.81 -5.49 8.45
C MET A 125 -11.68 -6.64 7.95
N VAL A 126 -12.18 -7.49 8.85
CA VAL A 126 -13.05 -8.62 8.48
C VAL A 126 -14.34 -8.11 7.84
N LEU A 127 -14.96 -7.06 8.41
CA LEU A 127 -16.16 -6.46 7.85
C LEU A 127 -15.91 -5.93 6.43
N MET A 128 -14.76 -5.31 6.18
CA MET A 128 -14.42 -4.81 4.86
C MET A 128 -14.14 -5.94 3.86
N MET A 129 -13.44 -7.01 4.26
CA MET A 129 -13.23 -8.20 3.42
C MET A 129 -14.55 -8.86 3.02
N VAL A 130 -15.56 -8.84 3.90
CA VAL A 130 -16.91 -9.33 3.62
C VAL A 130 -17.66 -8.43 2.64
N LEU A 131 -17.49 -7.11 2.74
CA LEU A 131 -18.19 -6.14 1.89
C LEU A 131 -17.56 -5.97 0.50
N ARG A 132 -16.23 -6.11 0.37
CA ARG A 132 -15.49 -5.98 -0.90
C ARG A 132 -14.37 -7.04 -1.01
N PRO A 133 -14.70 -8.29 -1.38
CA PRO A 133 -13.73 -9.39 -1.45
C PRO A 133 -12.70 -9.28 -2.59
N GLN A 134 -12.85 -8.30 -3.50
CA GLN A 134 -11.93 -8.05 -4.62
C GLN A 134 -10.93 -6.90 -4.35
N GLY A 135 -10.98 -6.28 -3.16
CA GLY A 135 -10.32 -5.01 -2.85
C GLY A 135 -11.28 -3.84 -2.92
#